data_AF-A0A8K0LXV8-F1
#
_entry.id   AF-A0A8K0LXV8-F1
#
_cell.length_a   1.000
_cell.length_b   1.000
_cell.length_c   1.000
_cell.angle_alpha   90.00
_cell.angle_beta   90.00
_cell.angle_gamma   90.00
#
_symmetry.space_group_name_H-M   'P 1'
#
loop_
_entity.id
_entity.type
_entity.pdbx_description
1 polymer ?
#
loop_
_entity_poly.entity_id
_entity_poly.type
_entity_poly.pdbx_seq_one_letter_code
_entity_poly.pdbx_strand_id
1 'polypeptide(L)'
;ISFDIDSILGFVTSPEAAVDGIRFYSAPQYRQNISTDVQLTLDRVDPDPERPRLLPSRLKDVPHFIFAKVEGADFITLHLFFPHLPCYHDFHRLTDEQLSRWFDDIFYPAVRQVYDVDRLQHLPASYRHALATCRAPQVEDRLLETPSYRSQPRMSYFLPPQGLQQLWDNILA
;
A
#
# COMPACT_ATOMS: atom_id res chain seq x y z
N ILE A 1 -36.07 -2.93 -3.75
CA ILE A 1 -34.93 -2.65 -4.64
C ILE A 1 -33.70 -3.19 -3.91
N SER A 2 -33.13 -4.31 -4.35
CA SER A 2 -31.85 -4.82 -3.83
C SER A 2 -30.75 -4.30 -4.74
N PHE A 3 -29.84 -3.50 -4.19
CA PHE A 3 -28.63 -3.09 -4.91
C PHE A 3 -27.57 -4.15 -4.64
N ASP A 4 -27.17 -4.86 -5.70
CA ASP A 4 -25.99 -5.72 -5.68
C ASP A 4 -24.79 -4.84 -6.03
N ILE A 5 -24.03 -4.44 -5.02
CA ILE A 5 -22.84 -3.60 -5.20
C ILE A 5 -21.65 -4.54 -5.14
N ASP A 6 -21.18 -4.98 -6.32
CA ASP A 6 -20.06 -5.92 -6.44
C ASP A 6 -18.70 -5.30 -6.06
N SER A 7 -18.60 -3.97 -6.04
CA SER A 7 -17.43 -3.24 -5.52
C SER A 7 -17.76 -1.76 -5.29
N ILE A 8 -17.18 -1.17 -4.24
CA ILE A 8 -17.16 0.28 -4.03
C ILE A 8 -15.72 0.72 -4.28
N LEU A 9 -15.52 1.57 -5.27
CA LEU A 9 -14.21 2.14 -5.61
C LEU A 9 -14.34 3.66 -5.61
N GLY A 10 -13.41 4.35 -4.97
CA GLY A 10 -13.41 5.80 -4.88
C GLY A 10 -12.01 6.33 -4.61
N PHE A 11 -11.76 7.56 -5.06
CA PHE A 11 -10.56 8.29 -4.68
C PHE A 11 -10.84 9.04 -3.40
N VAL A 12 -9.95 8.88 -2.42
CA VAL A 12 -9.93 9.71 -1.21
C VAL A 12 -8.67 10.57 -1.26
N THR A 13 -8.81 11.84 -0.93
CA THR A 13 -7.67 12.77 -0.87
C THR A 13 -6.87 12.61 0.41
N SER A 14 -7.45 11.99 1.44
CA SER A 14 -6.81 11.72 2.74
C SER A 14 -7.34 10.43 3.37
N PRO A 15 -6.50 9.68 4.11
CA PRO A 15 -6.92 8.53 4.91
C PRO A 15 -7.83 8.88 6.10
N GLU A 16 -8.10 10.15 6.41
CA GLU A 16 -9.09 10.57 7.43
C GLU A 16 -10.47 9.95 7.27
N ALA A 17 -10.85 9.58 6.03
CA ALA A 17 -12.10 8.88 5.77
C ALA A 17 -12.23 7.55 6.56
N ALA A 18 -11.11 6.99 7.04
CA ALA A 18 -11.08 5.83 7.92
C ALA A 18 -11.26 6.27 9.40
N VAL A 19 -12.52 6.48 9.80
CA VAL A 19 -12.91 6.99 11.13
C VAL A 19 -12.39 6.12 12.29
N ASP A 20 -12.26 4.82 12.09
CA ASP A 20 -11.75 3.87 13.09
C ASP A 20 -10.23 3.65 13.02
N GLY A 21 -9.56 4.32 12.09
CA GLY A 21 -8.14 4.15 11.80
C GLY A 21 -7.86 3.18 10.67
N ILE A 22 -6.58 2.94 10.42
CA ILE A 22 -6.13 2.07 9.34
C ILE A 22 -5.14 1.02 9.84
N ARG A 23 -5.10 -0.10 9.14
CA ARG A 23 -4.10 -1.13 9.31
C ARG A 23 -3.22 -1.20 8.06
N PHE A 24 -2.04 -0.60 8.13
CA PHE A 24 -1.14 -0.53 6.97
C PHE A 24 -0.21 -1.73 6.90
N TYR A 25 0.22 -2.07 5.69
CA TYR A 25 1.16 -3.15 5.40
C TYR A 25 2.58 -2.61 5.26
N SER A 26 3.51 -3.07 6.08
CA SER A 26 4.93 -2.69 5.98
C SER A 26 5.71 -3.41 4.88
N ALA A 27 5.11 -4.45 4.31
CA ALA A 27 5.64 -5.30 3.26
C ALA A 27 4.47 -5.63 2.31
N PRO A 28 4.14 -4.74 1.36
CA PRO A 28 2.96 -4.89 0.54
C PRO A 28 3.07 -6.12 -0.37
N GLN A 29 1.95 -6.82 -0.52
CA GLN A 29 1.88 -8.05 -1.31
C GLN A 29 1.42 -7.74 -2.73
N TYR A 30 2.30 -7.94 -3.72
CA TYR A 30 1.98 -7.69 -5.12
C TYR A 30 0.77 -8.46 -5.65
N ARG A 31 0.44 -9.62 -5.06
CA ARG A 31 -0.74 -10.41 -5.44
C ARG A 31 -2.07 -9.73 -5.10
N GLN A 32 -2.05 -8.67 -4.28
CA GLN A 32 -3.22 -7.91 -3.87
C GLN A 32 -3.36 -6.60 -4.65
N ASN A 33 -2.51 -6.37 -5.64
CA ASN A 33 -2.69 -5.28 -6.58
C ASN A 33 -3.94 -5.53 -7.42
N ILE A 34 -4.57 -4.44 -7.84
CA ILE A 34 -5.73 -4.48 -8.73
C ILE A 34 -5.26 -5.08 -10.06
N SER A 35 -5.75 -6.29 -10.34
CA SER A 35 -5.48 -7.00 -11.59
C SER A 35 -6.66 -6.96 -12.56
N THR A 36 -7.81 -6.47 -12.12
CA THR A 36 -9.06 -6.42 -12.89
C THR A 36 -9.26 -5.04 -13.50
N ASP A 37 -10.00 -5.02 -14.61
CA ASP A 37 -10.47 -3.77 -15.20
C ASP A 37 -11.61 -3.22 -14.34
N VAL A 38 -11.34 -2.13 -13.64
CA VAL A 38 -12.32 -1.34 -12.90
C VAL A 38 -12.74 -0.13 -13.73
N GLN A 39 -13.96 0.36 -13.55
CA GLN A 39 -14.53 1.47 -14.35
C GLN A 39 -13.90 2.84 -14.05
N LEU A 40 -12.86 2.90 -13.21
CA LEU A 40 -12.12 4.12 -12.90
C LEU A 40 -10.82 4.18 -13.70
N THR A 41 -10.49 5.38 -14.18
CA THR A 41 -9.24 5.69 -14.88
C THR A 41 -8.47 6.75 -14.10
N LEU A 42 -7.14 6.71 -14.22
CA LEU A 42 -6.25 7.71 -13.67
C LEU A 42 -5.24 8.11 -14.75
N ASP A 43 -4.98 9.40 -14.86
CA ASP A 43 -4.04 9.93 -15.84
C ASP A 43 -2.60 9.58 -15.43
N ARG A 44 -1.89 8.84 -16.29
CA ARG A 44 -0.49 8.44 -16.10
C ARG A 44 0.43 9.25 -17.00
N VAL A 45 1.64 9.55 -16.54
CA VAL A 45 2.67 10.18 -17.40
C VAL A 45 3.11 9.19 -18.48
N ASP A 46 3.14 9.69 -19.72
CA ASP A 46 3.69 8.97 -20.87
C ASP A 46 5.18 8.66 -20.61
N PRO A 47 5.60 7.38 -20.70
CA PRO A 47 7.00 7.02 -20.54
C PRO A 47 7.91 7.58 -21.64
N ASP A 48 7.38 8.13 -22.74
CA ASP A 48 8.17 8.85 -23.76
C ASP A 48 8.77 10.15 -23.19
N PRO A 49 10.11 10.20 -22.96
CA PRO A 49 10.76 11.37 -22.38
C PRO A 49 10.77 12.59 -23.33
N GLU A 50 10.59 12.39 -24.64
CA GLU A 50 10.61 13.46 -25.64
C GLU A 50 9.27 14.22 -25.69
N ARG A 51 8.17 13.60 -25.22
CA ARG A 51 6.83 14.17 -25.27
C ARG A 51 6.03 13.80 -24.01
N PRO A 52 6.31 14.44 -22.86
CA PRO A 52 5.56 14.19 -21.64
C PRO A 52 4.09 14.55 -21.86
N ARG A 53 3.21 13.55 -21.80
CA ARG A 53 1.76 13.69 -21.92
C ARG A 53 1.08 12.91 -20.81
N LEU A 54 -0.11 13.33 -20.43
CA LEU A 54 -0.98 12.55 -19.54
C LEU A 54 -1.85 11.63 -20.38
N LEU A 55 -1.77 10.34 -20.11
CA LEU A 55 -2.51 9.28 -20.79
C LEU A 55 -3.57 8.72 -19.83
N PRO A 56 -4.87 8.76 -20.21
CA PRO A 56 -5.92 8.10 -19.45
C PRO A 56 -5.61 6.61 -19.37
N SER A 57 -5.31 6.11 -18.17
CA SER A 57 -4.89 4.73 -17.94
C SER A 57 -5.86 4.03 -17.00
N ARG A 58 -6.03 2.72 -17.17
CA ARG A 58 -6.81 1.91 -16.21
C ARG A 58 -6.02 1.82 -14.92
N LEU A 59 -6.69 1.69 -13.77
CA LEU A 59 -6.00 1.62 -12.48
C LEU A 59 -5.00 0.47 -12.37
N LYS A 60 -5.29 -0.67 -12.99
CA LYS A 60 -4.35 -1.80 -13.05
C LYS A 60 -3.04 -1.47 -13.78
N ASP A 61 -3.08 -0.51 -14.71
CA ASP A 61 -1.95 -0.14 -15.56
C ASP A 61 -1.08 0.96 -14.94
N VAL A 62 -1.58 1.61 -13.88
CA VAL A 62 -0.84 2.61 -13.09
C VAL A 62 -0.05 1.90 -11.99
N PRO A 63 1.22 2.26 -11.74
CA PRO A 63 1.99 1.68 -10.65
C PRO A 63 1.31 1.93 -9.31
N HIS A 64 1.02 0.86 -8.60
CA HIS A 64 0.36 0.94 -7.30
C HIS A 64 0.71 -0.23 -6.41
N PHE A 65 0.36 -0.10 -5.13
CA PHE A 65 0.38 -1.22 -4.18
C PHE A 65 -0.72 -1.08 -3.14
N ILE A 66 -1.12 -2.20 -2.52
CA ILE A 66 -2.00 -2.17 -1.35
C ILE A 66 -1.26 -1.61 -0.15
N PHE A 67 -1.69 -0.45 0.32
CA PHE A 67 -1.05 0.23 1.43
C PHE A 67 -1.68 -0.17 2.76
N ALA A 68 -3.01 -0.19 2.84
CA ALA A 68 -3.69 -0.42 4.11
C ALA A 68 -5.09 -1.02 3.94
N LYS A 69 -5.70 -1.35 5.07
CA LYS A 69 -7.12 -1.62 5.22
C LYS A 69 -7.73 -0.65 6.22
N VAL A 70 -9.03 -0.40 6.09
CA VAL A 70 -9.78 0.37 7.08
C VAL A 70 -10.06 -0.53 8.28
N GLU A 71 -9.73 -0.08 9.49
CA GLU A 71 -10.04 -0.82 10.71
C GLU A 71 -11.57 -0.90 10.87
N GLY A 72 -12.10 -2.05 11.30
CA GLY A 72 -13.56 -2.27 11.39
C GLY A 72 -14.25 -2.53 10.06
N ALA A 73 -13.57 -2.32 8.93
CA ALA A 73 -14.07 -2.60 7.58
C ALA A 73 -13.00 -3.31 6.73
N ASP A 74 -12.64 -4.54 7.12
CA ASP A 74 -11.57 -5.34 6.50
C ASP A 74 -11.74 -5.62 5.00
N PHE A 75 -12.95 -5.44 4.47
CA PHE A 75 -13.28 -5.54 3.05
C PHE A 75 -12.87 -4.29 2.25
N ILE A 76 -12.66 -3.16 2.92
CA ILE A 76 -12.18 -1.91 2.30
C ILE A 76 -10.66 -1.92 2.33
N THR A 77 -10.07 -1.85 1.14
CA THR A 77 -8.62 -1.78 0.94
C THR A 77 -8.24 -0.42 0.40
N LEU A 78 -7.11 0.11 0.87
CA LEU A 78 -6.55 1.38 0.45
C LEU A 78 -5.33 1.08 -0.44
N HIS A 79 -5.38 1.56 -1.68
CA HIS A 79 -4.30 1.45 -2.65
C HIS A 79 -3.66 2.82 -2.88
N LEU A 80 -2.33 2.86 -2.91
CA LEU A 80 -1.58 4.06 -3.28
C LEU A 80 -1.12 3.96 -4.72
N PHE A 81 -1.46 4.98 -5.50
CA PHE A 81 -1.15 5.09 -6.93
C PHE A 81 -0.04 6.11 -7.17
N PHE A 82 0.87 5.79 -8.09
CA PHE A 82 2.00 6.64 -8.47
C PHE A 82 1.94 6.97 -9.97
N PRO A 83 0.99 7.82 -10.40
CA PRO A 83 0.75 8.12 -11.82
C PRO A 83 1.92 8.79 -12.53
N HIS A 84 2.78 9.48 -11.79
CA HIS A 84 3.94 10.21 -12.32
C HIS A 84 5.24 9.41 -12.25
N LEU A 85 5.22 8.17 -11.76
CA LEU A 85 6.40 7.32 -11.74
C LEU A 85 6.65 6.79 -13.16
N PRO A 86 7.82 7.09 -13.77
CA PRO A 86 8.09 6.65 -15.13
C PRO A 86 8.23 5.12 -15.18
N CYS A 87 7.38 4.49 -15.98
CA CYS A 87 7.37 3.05 -16.17
C CYS A 87 7.76 2.69 -17.59
N TYR A 88 9.00 2.23 -17.73
CA TYR A 88 9.60 1.85 -19.02
C TYR A 88 9.28 0.40 -19.45
N HIS A 89 8.51 -0.34 -18.65
CA HIS A 89 8.15 -1.75 -18.87
C HIS A 89 6.67 -1.99 -18.51
N ASP A 90 6.14 -3.18 -18.83
CA ASP A 90 4.84 -3.73 -18.36
C ASP A 90 4.83 -4.01 -16.83
N PHE A 91 5.65 -3.27 -16.09
CA PHE A 91 5.92 -3.47 -14.69
C PHE A 91 4.99 -2.55 -13.88
N HIS A 92 3.77 -3.01 -13.66
CA HIS A 92 2.73 -2.29 -12.92
C HIS A 92 2.90 -2.33 -11.39
N ARG A 93 4.09 -2.73 -10.92
CA ARG A 93 4.44 -2.84 -9.49
C ARG A 93 5.64 -1.97 -9.17
N LEU A 94 5.71 -1.46 -7.96
CA LEU A 94 6.91 -0.77 -7.49
C LEU A 94 8.05 -1.79 -7.29
N THR A 95 9.28 -1.42 -7.64
CA THR A 95 10.47 -2.21 -7.33
C THR A 95 10.73 -2.23 -5.82
N ASP A 96 11.49 -3.21 -5.33
CA ASP A 96 11.92 -3.26 -3.92
C ASP A 96 12.70 -1.99 -3.53
N GLU A 97 13.44 -1.38 -4.47
CA GLU A 97 14.15 -0.12 -4.23
C GLU A 97 13.19 1.06 -4.08
N GLN A 98 12.19 1.16 -4.96
CA GLN A 98 11.16 2.21 -4.86
C GLN A 98 10.33 2.08 -3.57
N LEU A 99 9.98 0.84 -3.20
CA LEU A 99 9.31 0.58 -1.93
C LEU A 99 10.20 0.89 -0.73
N SER A 100 11.49 0.55 -0.78
CA SER A 100 12.44 0.90 0.27
C SER A 100 12.47 2.41 0.48
N ARG A 101 12.64 3.19 -0.59
CA ARG A 101 12.64 4.67 -0.51
C ARG A 101 11.32 5.20 0.05
N TRP A 102 10.19 4.68 -0.45
CA TRP A 102 8.88 5.12 0.03
C TRP A 102 8.67 4.84 1.53
N PHE A 103 8.99 3.65 2.01
CA PHE A 103 8.82 3.29 3.42
C PHE A 103 9.86 3.95 4.32
N ASP A 104 11.14 3.88 3.95
CA ASP A 104 12.25 4.24 4.82
C ASP A 104 12.51 5.75 4.85
N ASP A 105 12.30 6.44 3.71
CA ASP A 105 12.62 7.88 3.59
C ASP A 105 11.38 8.78 3.78
N ILE A 106 10.17 8.27 3.48
CA ILE A 106 8.94 9.07 3.52
C ILE A 106 8.02 8.58 4.65
N PHE A 107 7.53 7.35 4.55
CA PHE A 107 6.42 6.90 5.39
C PHE A 107 6.81 6.68 6.86
N TYR A 108 7.82 5.87 7.17
CA TYR A 108 8.21 5.63 8.57
C TYR A 108 8.69 6.88 9.29
N PRO A 109 9.48 7.79 8.68
CA PRO A 109 9.80 9.07 9.28
C PRO A 109 8.54 9.89 9.60
N ALA A 110 7.59 10.00 8.66
CA ALA A 110 6.35 10.73 8.89
C ALA A 110 5.51 10.12 10.04
N VAL A 111 5.41 8.78 10.09
CA VAL A 111 4.72 8.08 11.19
C VAL A 111 5.40 8.37 12.54
N ARG A 112 6.73 8.34 12.60
CA ARG A 112 7.51 8.62 13.83
C ARG A 112 7.42 10.07 14.30
N GLN A 113 7.08 11.01 13.41
CA GLN A 113 6.86 12.41 13.77
C GLN A 113 5.47 12.65 14.38
N VAL A 114 4.47 11.87 13.96
CA VAL A 114 3.07 12.08 14.35
C VAL A 114 2.67 11.23 15.56
N TYR A 115 3.19 10.00 15.63
CA TYR A 115 2.82 9.04 16.66
C TYR A 115 3.96 8.80 17.64
N ASP A 116 3.61 8.71 18.93
CA ASP A 116 4.57 8.51 20.02
C ASP A 116 5.24 7.13 19.95
N VAL A 117 6.51 7.06 20.34
CA VAL A 117 7.39 5.88 20.21
C VAL A 117 6.82 4.67 20.94
N ASP A 118 6.11 4.88 22.04
CA ASP A 118 5.45 3.80 22.80
C ASP A 118 4.35 3.08 22.01
N ARG A 119 3.73 3.77 21.03
CA ARG A 119 2.77 3.15 20.09
C ARG A 119 3.46 2.53 18.88
N LEU A 120 4.75 2.78 18.69
CA LEU A 120 5.55 2.35 17.54
C LEU A 120 6.51 1.20 17.87
N GLN A 121 6.49 0.65 19.09
CA GLN A 121 7.45 -0.37 19.55
C GLN A 121 7.47 -1.65 18.68
N HIS A 122 6.43 -1.89 17.89
CA HIS A 122 6.35 -3.03 16.98
C HIS A 122 6.65 -2.69 15.52
N LEU A 123 6.87 -1.40 15.18
CA LEU A 123 7.15 -1.04 13.80
C LEU A 123 8.52 -1.55 13.36
N PRO A 124 8.64 -2.02 12.11
CA PRO A 124 9.91 -2.43 11.57
C PRO A 124 10.83 -1.21 11.45
N ALA A 125 12.12 -1.45 11.66
CA ALA A 125 13.13 -0.41 11.51
C ALA A 125 13.22 0.10 10.06
N SER A 126 13.02 -0.79 9.09
CA SER A 126 13.06 -0.53 7.66
C SER A 126 12.17 -1.48 6.85
N TYR A 127 11.93 -1.17 5.58
CA TYR A 127 11.25 -2.03 4.62
C TYR A 127 11.95 -3.38 4.48
N ARG A 128 13.30 -3.38 4.45
CA ARG A 128 14.08 -4.62 4.40
C ARG A 128 13.90 -5.47 5.64
N HIS A 129 13.82 -4.85 6.82
CA HIS A 129 13.49 -5.56 8.06
C HIS A 129 12.09 -6.17 7.95
N ALA A 130 11.07 -5.39 7.56
CA ALA A 130 9.72 -5.87 7.35
C ALA A 130 9.66 -7.06 6.37
N LEU A 131 10.33 -6.95 5.23
CA LEU A 131 10.42 -8.03 4.23
C LEU A 131 11.08 -9.29 4.79
N ALA A 132 12.19 -9.14 5.52
CA ALA A 132 12.90 -10.27 6.10
C ALA A 132 12.01 -11.02 7.09
N THR A 133 11.30 -10.30 7.96
CA THR A 133 10.41 -10.92 8.94
C THR A 133 9.17 -11.54 8.29
N CYS A 134 8.65 -10.97 7.18
CA CYS A 134 7.59 -11.62 6.39
C CYS A 134 8.06 -12.90 5.67
N ARG A 135 9.35 -13.00 5.33
CA ARG A 135 9.93 -14.16 4.62
C ARG A 135 10.42 -15.25 5.57
N ALA A 136 10.83 -14.93 6.79
CA ALA A 136 11.36 -15.90 7.75
C ALA A 136 10.39 -17.07 8.03
N PRO A 137 9.08 -16.84 8.29
CA PRO A 137 8.12 -17.93 8.46
C PRO A 137 7.95 -18.79 7.20
N GLN A 138 8.14 -18.24 6.00
CA GLN A 138 8.04 -19.02 4.75
C GLN A 138 9.21 -20.00 4.56
N VAL A 139 10.38 -19.69 5.14
CA VAL A 139 11.54 -20.57 5.14
C VAL A 139 11.37 -21.64 6.21
N GLU A 140 10.88 -21.27 7.39
CA GLU A 140 10.63 -22.20 8.50
C GLU A 140 9.48 -23.19 8.19
N ASP A 141 8.36 -22.71 7.65
CA ASP A 141 7.22 -23.55 7.23
C ASP A 141 7.57 -24.46 6.02
N ARG A 142 8.56 -24.09 5.20
CA ARG A 142 9.08 -24.99 4.15
C ARG A 142 9.91 -26.14 4.69
N LEU A 143 10.52 -25.97 5.86
CA LEU A 143 11.30 -27.02 6.53
C LEU A 143 10.39 -27.96 7.35
N LEU A 144 9.19 -27.51 7.68
CA LEU A 144 8.16 -28.29 8.37
C LEU A 144 7.04 -28.62 7.37
N GLU A 145 7.12 -29.76 6.68
CA GLU A 145 6.06 -30.21 5.75
C GLU A 145 4.69 -30.29 6.43
N THR A 146 3.96 -29.17 6.41
CA THR A 146 2.63 -29.04 6.99
C THR A 146 1.72 -28.49 5.89
N PRO A 147 0.65 -29.20 5.50
CA PRO A 147 -0.15 -28.86 4.32
C PRO A 147 -1.09 -27.65 4.51
N SER A 148 -1.05 -26.97 5.65
CA SER A 148 -1.81 -25.73 5.81
C SER A 148 -1.00 -24.55 5.26
N TYR A 149 -1.25 -24.22 3.98
CA TYR A 149 -0.83 -22.98 3.32
C TYR A 149 -1.45 -21.78 4.05
N ARG A 150 -0.89 -21.43 5.23
CA ARG A 150 -1.29 -20.22 5.93
C ARG A 150 -0.72 -19.06 5.14
N SER A 151 -1.63 -18.17 4.77
CA SER A 151 -1.35 -16.93 4.07
C SER A 151 -0.17 -16.22 4.75
N GLN A 152 0.78 -15.70 3.95
CA GLN A 152 1.95 -14.95 4.43
C GLN A 152 1.54 -14.07 5.63
N PRO A 153 2.23 -14.18 6.79
CA PRO A 153 1.88 -13.38 7.96
C PRO A 153 1.88 -11.91 7.54
N ARG A 154 0.70 -11.32 7.53
CA ARG A 154 0.49 -9.94 7.08
C ARG A 154 1.03 -9.06 8.20
N MET A 155 2.29 -8.64 8.08
CA MET A 155 2.83 -7.58 8.93
C MET A 155 2.02 -6.33 8.67
N SER A 156 1.07 -6.12 9.56
CA SER A 156 0.05 -5.11 9.43
C SER A 156 -0.08 -4.40 10.77
N TYR A 157 0.09 -3.08 10.73
CA TYR A 157 0.22 -2.26 11.93
C TYR A 157 -0.93 -1.28 11.98
N PHE A 158 -1.52 -1.17 13.17
CA PHE A 158 -2.65 -0.28 13.40
C PHE A 158 -2.16 1.15 13.62
N LEU A 159 -2.75 2.09 12.88
CA LEU A 159 -2.59 3.52 13.06
C LEU A 159 -3.94 4.12 13.47
N PRO A 160 -4.01 4.78 14.64
CA PRO A 160 -5.26 5.32 15.13
C PRO A 160 -5.63 6.61 14.36
N PRO A 161 -6.92 6.92 14.26
CA PRO A 161 -7.45 7.96 13.37
C PRO A 161 -6.97 9.38 13.73
N GLN A 162 -6.68 9.65 15.01
CA GLN A 162 -6.40 11.02 15.51
C GLN A 162 -5.16 11.69 14.90
N GLY A 163 -4.28 10.94 14.22
CA GLY A 163 -3.07 11.46 13.57
C GLY A 163 -3.02 11.25 12.06
N LEU A 164 -4.04 10.64 11.44
CA LEU A 164 -3.94 10.22 10.04
C LEU A 164 -3.83 11.40 9.06
N GLN A 165 -4.49 12.51 9.35
CA GLN A 165 -4.38 13.72 8.54
C GLN A 165 -2.99 14.32 8.60
N GLN A 166 -2.47 14.52 9.80
CA GLN A 166 -1.15 15.08 10.01
C GLN A 166 -0.07 14.18 9.41
N LEU A 167 -0.26 12.85 9.48
CA LEU A 167 0.60 11.89 8.79
C LEU A 167 0.56 12.12 7.28
N TRP A 168 -0.63 12.27 6.70
CA TRP A 168 -0.79 12.47 5.26
C TRP A 168 -0.21 13.80 4.79
N ASP A 169 -0.42 14.87 5.56
CA ASP A 169 0.17 16.19 5.29
C ASP A 169 1.71 16.11 5.30
N ASN A 170 2.30 15.37 6.25
CA ASN A 170 3.75 15.15 6.29
C ASN A 170 4.29 14.31 5.13
N ILE A 171 3.48 13.40 4.57
CA ILE A 171 3.85 12.60 3.39
C ILE A 171 3.83 13.44 2.11
N LEU A 172 2.95 14.46 2.05
CA LEU A 172 2.76 15.33 0.90
C LEU A 172 3.64 16.60 0.92
N ALA A 173 4.22 16.94 2.06
CA ALA A 173 5.10 18.11 2.26
C ALA A 173 6.47 17.95 1.60
#